data_AF-N6X3D8-F1
#
_entry.id   AF-N6X3D8-F1
#
_cell.length_a   1.000
_cell.length_b   1.000
_cell.length_c   1.000
_cell.angle_alpha   90.00
_cell.angle_beta   90.00
_cell.angle_gamma   90.00
#
_symmetry.space_group_name_H-M   'P 1'
#
loop_
_entity.id
_entity.type
_entity.pdbx_description
1 polymer ?
#
loop_
_entity_poly.entity_id
_entity_poly.type
_entity_poly.pdbx_seq_one_letter_code
_entity_poly.pdbx_strand_id
1 'polypeptide(L)' 'MSDSRQERVGRTFLISGAFGLIAALVTNLVAVMIFHKPSAAFFSPDWWSQWFPAYCVWPTFLIIGFALSSRRDPRADNRR' A
#
# COMPACT_ATOMS: atom_id res chain seq x y z
N MET A 1 2.48 15.94 22.73
CA MET A 1 2.36 14.48 22.98
C MET A 1 1.50 13.76 21.94
N SER A 2 0.53 14.42 21.27
CA SER A 2 -0.21 13.86 20.11
C SER A 2 0.67 13.57 18.89
N ASP A 3 1.71 14.39 18.73
CA ASP A 3 2.61 14.37 17.60
C ASP A 3 3.31 13.01 17.44
N SER A 4 4.13 12.58 18.39
CA SER A 4 4.90 11.33 18.26
C SER A 4 4.05 10.07 18.04
N ARG A 5 2.78 10.09 18.45
CA ARG A 5 1.81 9.02 18.16
C ARG A 5 1.45 9.01 16.67
N GLN A 6 1.13 10.16 16.08
CA GLN A 6 0.78 10.23 14.66
C GLN A 6 1.94 9.85 13.73
N GLU A 7 3.20 10.11 14.14
CA GLU A 7 4.39 9.73 13.36
C GLU A 7 4.54 8.22 13.30
N ARG A 8 4.42 7.56 14.46
CA ARG A 8 4.48 6.10 14.55
C ARG A 8 3.36 5.46 13.76
N VAL A 9 2.14 6.02 13.85
CA VAL A 9 0.98 5.54 13.11
C VAL A 9 1.21 5.69 11.60
N GLY A 10 1.55 6.89 11.11
CA GLY A 10 1.82 7.13 9.69
C GLY A 10 2.92 6.22 9.13
N ARG A 11 4.01 6.04 9.87
CA ARG A 11 5.09 5.11 9.50
C ARG A 11 4.64 3.66 9.47
N THR A 12 3.83 3.22 10.44
CA THR A 12 3.27 1.86 10.44
C THR A 12 2.36 1.63 9.22
N PHE A 13 1.50 2.60 8.87
CA PHE A 13 0.65 2.53 7.68
C PHE A 13 1.45 2.48 6.37
N LEU A 14 2.53 3.26 6.28
CA LEU A 14 3.43 3.22 5.12
C LEU A 14 4.13 1.86 4.98
N ILE A 15 4.69 1.34 6.07
CA ILE A 15 5.40 0.05 6.06
C ILE A 15 4.44 -1.09 5.73
N SER A 16 3.26 -1.12 6.37
CA SER A 16 2.27 -2.18 6.11
C SER A 16 1.72 -2.11 4.68
N GLY A 17 1.41 -0.92 4.19
CA GLY A 17 0.97 -0.69 2.81
C GLY A 17 2.01 -1.12 1.78
N ALA A 18 3.28 -0.73 1.99
CA ALA A 18 4.37 -1.09 1.09
C ALA A 18 4.62 -2.60 1.08
N PHE A 19 4.73 -3.22 2.26
CA PHE A 19 4.96 -4.65 2.39
C PHE A 19 3.82 -5.47 1.76
N GLY A 20 2.58 -5.10 2.06
CA GLY A 20 1.40 -5.79 1.51
C GLY A 20 1.29 -5.64 -0.01
N LEU A 21 1.63 -4.47 -0.56
CA LEU A 21 1.63 -4.27 -2.01
C LEU A 21 2.71 -5.11 -2.71
N ILE A 22 3.92 -5.14 -2.15
CA ILE A 22 5.03 -5.96 -2.68
C ILE A 22 4.65 -7.44 -2.62
N ALA A 23 4.13 -7.90 -1.48
CA ALA A 23 3.68 -9.28 -1.34
C ALA A 23 2.59 -9.63 -2.36
N ALA A 24 1.57 -8.77 -2.52
CA ALA A 24 0.51 -8.98 -3.49
C ALA A 24 1.03 -9.06 -4.94
N LEU A 25 1.96 -8.18 -5.31
CA LEU A 25 2.61 -8.20 -6.63
C LEU A 25 3.40 -9.49 -6.88
N VAL A 26 4.26 -9.86 -5.92
CA VAL A 26 5.08 -11.08 -6.04
C VAL A 26 4.19 -12.32 -6.11
N THR A 27 3.19 -12.42 -5.24
CA THR A 27 2.25 -13.55 -5.23
C THR A 27 1.44 -13.61 -6.53
N ASN A 28 0.96 -12.48 -7.05
CA ASN A 28 0.25 -12.44 -8.32
C ASN A 28 1.15 -12.87 -9.49
N LEU A 29 2.39 -12.38 -9.52
CA LEU A 29 3.37 -12.77 -10.54
C LEU A 29 3.69 -14.27 -10.49
N VAL A 30 3.91 -14.82 -9.30
CA VAL A 30 4.09 -16.25 -9.09
C VAL A 30 2.87 -17.05 -9.54
N ALA A 31 1.67 -16.58 -9.24
CA ALA A 31 0.42 -17.24 -9.64
C ALA A 31 0.25 -17.29 -11.17
N VAL A 32 0.64 -16.23 -11.88
CA VAL A 32 0.61 -16.18 -13.35
C VAL A 32 1.73 -17.04 -13.96
N MET A 33 2.98 -16.84 -13.53
CA MET A 33 4.16 -17.38 -14.21
C MET A 33 4.44 -18.84 -13.86
N ILE A 34 4.21 -19.23 -12.61
CA ILE A 34 4.52 -20.58 -12.13
C ILE A 34 3.27 -21.46 -12.20
N PHE A 35 2.18 -20.99 -11.57
CA PHE A 35 0.96 -21.78 -11.45
C PHE A 35 0.01 -21.67 -12.65
N HIS A 36 0.30 -20.79 -13.61
CA HIS A 36 -0.55 -20.55 -14.79
C HIS A 36 -2.02 -20.31 -14.42
N LYS A 37 -2.27 -19.66 -13.27
CA LYS A 37 -3.63 -19.43 -12.78
C LYS A 37 -4.32 -18.38 -13.66
N PRO A 38 -5.42 -18.72 -14.38
CA PRO A 38 -6.15 -17.77 -15.20
C PRO A 38 -6.79 -16.65 -14.37
N SER A 39 -7.11 -16.93 -13.11
CA SER A 39 -7.63 -15.92 -12.20
C SER A 39 -6.60 -14.89 -11.74
N ALA A 40 -5.30 -15.17 -11.91
CA ALA A 40 -4.24 -14.22 -11.61
C ALA A 40 -3.83 -13.36 -12.82
N ALA A 41 -4.28 -13.71 -14.03
CA ALA A 41 -4.03 -12.93 -15.22
C ALA A 41 -4.72 -11.57 -15.12
N PHE A 42 -3.95 -10.49 -15.33
CA PHE A 42 -4.47 -9.14 -15.23
C PHE A 42 -5.70 -8.93 -16.11
N PHE A 43 -6.69 -8.24 -15.56
CA PHE A 43 -7.95 -7.88 -16.23
C PHE A 43 -8.84 -9.06 -16.64
N SER A 44 -8.56 -10.29 -16.21
CA SER A 44 -9.52 -11.38 -16.35
C SER A 44 -10.73 -11.15 -15.43
N PRO A 45 -11.92 -11.68 -15.75
CA PRO A 45 -13.11 -11.54 -14.91
C PRO A 45 -12.86 -11.98 -13.46
N ASP A 46 -12.12 -13.08 -13.29
CA ASP A 46 -11.79 -13.62 -11.96
C ASP A 46 -10.73 -12.79 -11.24
N TRP A 47 -9.86 -12.08 -11.98
CA TRP A 47 -8.84 -11.21 -11.39
C TRP A 47 -9.45 -10.05 -10.60
N TRP A 48 -10.55 -9.50 -11.12
CA TRP A 48 -11.30 -8.41 -10.48
C TRP A 48 -11.89 -8.80 -9.11
N SER A 49 -12.28 -10.06 -8.93
CA SER A 49 -12.84 -10.51 -7.65
C SER A 49 -11.77 -11.00 -6.68
N GLN A 50 -10.71 -11.64 -7.18
CA GLN A 50 -9.73 -12.33 -6.33
C GLN A 50 -8.50 -11.47 -5.99
N TRP A 51 -8.06 -10.59 -6.89
CA TRP A 51 -6.79 -9.88 -6.75
C TRP A 51 -6.95 -8.38 -6.65
N PHE A 52 -7.84 -7.79 -7.46
CA PHE A 52 -8.08 -6.35 -7.48
C PHE A 52 -8.36 -5.73 -6.10
N PRO A 53 -9.13 -6.36 -5.18
CA PRO A 53 -9.35 -5.79 -3.85
C PRO A 53 -8.03 -5.57 -3.08
N ALA A 54 -7.06 -6.48 -3.18
CA ALA A 54 -5.75 -6.31 -2.56
C ALA A 54 -5.00 -5.11 -3.18
N TYR A 55 -5.09 -4.94 -4.50
CA TYR A 55 -4.53 -3.78 -5.21
C TYR A 55 -5.24 -2.45 -4.90
N CYS A 56 -6.45 -2.46 -4.32
CA CYS A 56 -7.08 -1.25 -3.79
C CYS A 56 -6.68 -0.98 -2.33
N VAL A 57 -6.66 -2.03 -1.51
CA VAL A 57 -6.40 -1.92 -0.07
C VAL A 57 -4.97 -1.43 0.19
N TRP A 58 -3.95 -2.08 -0.35
CA TRP A 58 -2.56 -1.73 -0.02
C TRP A 58 -2.16 -0.30 -0.41
N PRO A 59 -2.53 0.21 -1.60
CA PRO A 59 -2.30 1.62 -1.93
C PRO A 59 -3.08 2.58 -1.03
N THR A 60 -4.27 2.21 -0.56
CA THR A 60 -5.02 3.04 0.40
C THR A 60 -4.25 3.21 1.71
N PHE A 61 -3.64 2.14 2.22
CA PHE A 61 -2.76 2.21 3.40
C PHE A 61 -1.54 3.12 3.16
N LEU A 62 -0.94 3.07 1.96
CA LEU A 62 0.15 3.97 1.57
C LEU A 62 -0.31 5.43 1.54
N ILE A 63 -1.46 5.71 0.93
CA ILE A 63 -2.02 7.07 0.84
C ILE A 63 -2.31 7.63 2.25
N ILE A 64 -2.91 6.83 3.13
CA ILE A 64 -3.17 7.23 4.52
C ILE A 64 -1.86 7.51 5.25
N GLY A 65 -0.89 6.62 5.14
CA GLY A 65 0.42 6.78 5.77
C GLY A 65 1.15 8.03 5.26
N PHE A 66 1.09 8.30 3.96
CA PHE A 66 1.68 9.49 3.34
C PHE A 66 0.96 10.77 3.80
N ALA A 67 -0.37 10.79 3.77
CA ALA A 67 -1.16 11.94 4.21
C ALA A 67 -0.91 12.30 5.69
N LEU A 68 -0.73 11.29 6.55
CA LEU A 68 -0.39 11.49 7.96
C LEU A 68 1.04 11.99 8.16
N SER A 69 1.99 11.57 7.32
CA SER A 69 3.36 12.07 7.35
C SER A 69 3.48 13.50 6.79
N SER A 70 2.76 13.84 5.72
CA SER A 70 2.83 15.16 5.06
C SER A 70 2.14 16.28 5.86
N ARG A 71 1.07 15.98 6.61
CA ARG A 71 0.40 16.97 7.49
C ARG A 71 1.28 17.48 8.63
N ARG A 72 2.43 16.85 8.83
CA ARG A 72 3.34 17.08 9.95
C ARG A 72 4.40 18.15 9.66
N ASP A 73 4.47 18.67 8.43
CA ASP A 73 5.49 19.67 8.07
C ASP A 73 4.95 21.07 7.68
N PRO A 74 4.42 21.87 8.64
CA PRO A 74 4.19 23.30 8.45
C PRO A 74 5.31 24.19 9.02
N ARG A 75 6.40 23.64 9.56
CA ARG A 75 7.41 24.42 10.32
C ARG A 75 8.88 24.20 9.91
N ALA A 76 9.20 23.28 8.99
CA ALA A 76 10.55 23.21 8.42
C ALA A 76 10.79 24.26 7.32
N ASP A 77 9.74 24.85 6.75
CA ASP A 77 9.83 25.84 5.66
C ASP A 77 10.11 27.27 6.16
N ASN A 78 9.63 27.64 7.35
CA ASN A 78 9.81 29.00 7.91
C ASN A 78 11.17 29.21 8.63
N ARG A 79 12.20 28.44 8.26
CA ARG A 79 13.58 28.54 8.79
C ARG A 79 14.64 28.59 7.69
N ARG A 80 14.25 29.01 6.48
CA ARG A 80 15.17 29.51 5.45
C ARG A 80 15.04 31.03 5.32
#